data_AF-A0A0C3ESA1-F1
#
_entry.id   AF-A0A0C3ESA1-F1
#
_cell.length_a   1.000
_cell.length_b   1.000
_cell.length_c   1.000
_cell.angle_alpha   90.00
_cell.angle_beta   90.00
_cell.angle_gamma   90.00
#
_symmetry.space_group_name_H-M   'P 1'
#
loop_
_entity.id
_entity.type
_entity.pdbx_description
1 polymer ?
#
loop_
_entity_poly.entity_id
_entity_poly.type
_entity_poly.pdbx_seq_one_letter_code
_entity_poly.pdbx_strand_id
1 'polypeptide(L)'
;SATIAAFAKLSINKFKNLNNNPCIYSDTDSVILEKELSDIFVGKEIGNMKLEHKIKQGVFPRKKLYAIIDNNDKVIIKAAGANSNL
;
A
#
# COMPACT_ATOMS: atom_id res chain seq x y z
N SER A 1 19.87 14.39 -0.99
CA SER A 1 18.76 13.40 -1.14
C SER A 1 18.39 12.62 0.11
N ALA A 2 19.30 12.28 1.04
CA ALA A 2 18.97 11.47 2.22
C ALA A 2 17.84 12.05 3.10
N THR A 3 17.82 13.38 3.29
CA THR A 3 16.78 14.08 4.07
C THR A 3 15.38 13.93 3.46
N ILE A 4 15.24 14.09 2.14
CA ILE A 4 13.96 13.93 1.43
C ILE A 4 13.43 12.50 1.59
N ALA A 5 14.32 11.51 1.41
CA ALA A 5 13.96 10.10 1.61
C ALA A 5 13.59 9.79 3.06
N ALA A 6 14.24 10.43 4.04
CA ALA A 6 13.89 10.30 5.45
C ALA A 6 12.49 10.87 5.73
N PHE A 7 12.18 12.07 5.21
CA PHE A 7 10.84 12.65 5.31
C PHE A 7 9.77 11.77 4.67
N ALA A 8 10.02 11.23 3.47
CA ALA A 8 9.09 10.31 2.82
C ALA A 8 8.82 9.07 3.69
N LYS A 9 9.86 8.46 4.26
CA LYS A 9 9.73 7.32 5.18
C LYS A 9 8.94 7.68 6.43
N LEU A 10 9.20 8.84 7.04
CA LEU A 10 8.47 9.31 8.22
C LEU A 10 6.98 9.50 7.93
N SER A 11 6.64 10.08 6.77
CA SER A 11 5.25 10.25 6.34
C SER A 11 4.52 8.92 6.24
N ILE A 12 5.14 7.90 5.61
CA ILE A 12 4.54 6.57 5.50
C ILE A 12 4.50 5.84 6.84
N ASN A 13 5.53 6.03 7.68
CA ASN A 13 5.63 5.37 8.99
C ASN A 13 4.46 5.69 9.93
N LYS A 14 3.83 6.87 9.78
CA LYS A 14 2.60 7.25 10.50
C LYS A 14 1.46 6.26 10.24
N PHE A 15 1.32 5.80 9.00
CA PHE A 15 0.27 4.86 8.60
C PHE A 15 0.64 3.40 8.93
N LYS A 16 1.94 3.09 9.02
CA LYS A 16 2.41 1.75 9.41
C LYS A 16 2.14 1.42 10.88
N ASN A 17 2.17 2.43 11.76
CA ASN A 17 2.05 2.27 13.21
C ASN A 17 0.69 2.75 13.74
N LEU A 18 -0.40 2.49 12.99
CA LEU A 18 -1.75 2.80 13.46
C LEU A 18 -2.22 1.70 14.41
N ASN A 19 -2.36 2.02 15.71
CA ASN A 19 -2.74 1.05 16.74
C ASN A 19 -4.07 0.31 16.45
N ASN A 20 -5.01 0.97 15.77
CA ASN A 20 -6.34 0.42 15.51
C ASN A 20 -6.51 -0.15 14.08
N ASN A 21 -5.46 -0.04 13.25
CA ASN A 21 -5.48 -0.46 11.86
C ASN A 21 -4.11 -1.04 11.45
N PRO A 22 -3.88 -2.35 11.68
CA PRO A 22 -2.58 -2.95 11.42
C PRO A 22 -2.23 -2.87 9.93
N CYS A 23 -0.96 -2.56 9.66
CA CYS A 23 -0.42 -2.49 8.31
C CYS A 23 0.07 -3.88 7.87
N ILE A 24 -0.57 -4.41 6.83
CA ILE A 24 -0.29 -5.74 6.26
C ILE A 24 0.95 -5.67 5.36
N TYR A 25 1.05 -4.60 4.57
CA TYR A 25 2.14 -4.41 3.62
C TYR A 25 2.40 -2.92 3.37
N SER A 26 3.63 -2.57 3.01
CA SER A 26 3.98 -1.22 2.57
C SER A 26 5.15 -1.23 1.59
N ASP A 27 5.10 -0.36 0.59
CA ASP A 27 6.20 -0.13 -0.35
C ASP A 27 6.31 1.36 -0.66
N THR A 28 7.49 1.94 -0.46
CA THR A 28 7.90 3.32 -0.78
C THR A 28 6.91 4.42 -0.36
N ASP A 29 5.81 4.58 -1.07
CA ASP A 29 4.76 5.59 -0.95
C ASP A 29 3.33 5.00 -0.81
N SER A 30 3.22 3.67 -0.68
CA SER A 30 1.97 2.92 -0.58
C SER A 30 1.89 2.08 0.70
N VAL A 31 0.67 1.92 1.22
CA VAL A 31 0.37 1.10 2.40
C VAL A 31 -0.90 0.30 2.15
N ILE A 32 -0.91 -0.93 2.67
CA ILE A 32 -2.04 -1.83 2.69
C ILE A 32 -2.37 -2.08 4.15
N LEU A 33 -3.62 -1.79 4.49
CA LEU A 33 -4.14 -1.80 5.85
C LEU A 33 -5.27 -2.83 5.93
N GLU A 34 -5.50 -3.37 7.12
CA GLU A 34 -6.58 -4.34 7.35
C GLU A 34 -7.96 -3.69 7.31
N LYS A 35 -8.05 -2.42 7.74
CA LYS A 35 -9.28 -1.63 7.76
C LYS A 35 -9.15 -0.40 6.86
N GLU A 36 -10.28 0.20 6.51
CA GLU A 36 -10.31 1.44 5.76
C GLU A 36 -9.61 2.57 6.54
N LEU A 37 -8.83 3.40 5.83
CA LEU A 37 -8.23 4.60 6.40
C LEU A 37 -9.30 5.69 6.50
N SER A 38 -9.25 6.51 7.56
CA SER A 38 -10.20 7.62 7.72
C SER A 38 -10.14 8.58 6.53
N ASP A 39 -11.31 9.02 6.08
CA ASP A 39 -11.47 9.90 4.91
C ASP A 39 -10.66 11.20 5.01
N ILE A 40 -10.33 11.65 6.23
CA ILE A 40 -9.49 12.84 6.44
C ILE A 40 -8.08 12.70 5.85
N PHE A 41 -7.59 11.47 5.68
CA PHE A 41 -6.28 11.18 5.10
C PHE A 41 -6.36 10.73 3.64
N VAL A 42 -7.58 10.52 3.11
CA VAL A 42 -7.82 9.99 1.78
C VAL A 42 -8.31 11.11 0.85
N GLY A 43 -7.60 11.37 -0.24
CA GLY A 43 -7.99 12.45 -1.14
C GLY A 43 -7.12 12.59 -2.38
N LYS A 44 -7.47 13.56 -3.23
CA LYS A 44 -6.73 13.90 -4.46
C LYS A 44 -5.69 15.00 -4.26
N GLU A 45 -5.69 15.66 -3.11
CA GLU A 45 -4.78 16.76 -2.80
C GLU A 45 -3.37 16.27 -2.47
N ILE A 46 -2.40 17.16 -2.64
CA ILE A 46 -1.00 16.84 -2.38
C ILE A 46 -0.80 16.55 -0.89
N GLY A 47 -0.16 15.41 -0.59
CA GLY A 47 0.05 14.93 0.78
C GLY A 47 -1.03 13.97 1.30
N ASN A 48 -2.17 13.88 0.64
CA ASN A 48 -3.19 12.87 0.96
C ASN A 48 -2.88 11.53 0.30
N MET A 49 -3.38 10.46 0.91
CA MET A 49 -3.31 9.12 0.34
C MET A 49 -4.41 8.95 -0.70
N LYS A 50 -4.05 8.45 -1.89
CA LYS A 50 -5.03 8.07 -2.89
C LYS A 50 -5.55 6.66 -2.59
N LEU A 51 -6.86 6.48 -2.53
CA LEU A 51 -7.46 5.15 -2.47
C LEU A 51 -7.33 4.48 -3.85
N GLU A 52 -6.48 3.45 -3.95
CA GLU A 52 -6.28 2.72 -5.21
C GLU A 52 -7.19 1.49 -5.33
N HIS A 53 -7.31 0.69 -4.28
CA HIS A 53 -7.97 -0.62 -4.32
C HIS A 53 -8.72 -0.92 -3.03
N LYS A 54 -9.85 -1.65 -3.14
CA LYS A 54 -10.55 -2.23 -1.99
C LYS A 54 -10.37 -3.75 -2.01
N ILE A 55 -9.32 -4.20 -1.35
CA ILE A 55 -8.85 -5.57 -1.44
C ILE A 55 -9.80 -6.50 -0.66
N LYS A 56 -10.33 -7.52 -1.34
CA LYS A 56 -11.11 -8.61 -0.74
C LYS A 56 -10.19 -9.66 -0.13
N GLN A 57 -9.14 -10.04 -0.86
CA GLN A 57 -8.15 -11.02 -0.45
C GLN A 57 -6.78 -10.66 -1.03
N GLY A 58 -5.71 -10.94 -0.28
CA GLY A 58 -4.35 -10.69 -0.75
C GLY A 58 -3.32 -11.54 -0.04
N VAL A 59 -2.24 -11.87 -0.75
CA VAL A 59 -1.10 -12.63 -0.23
C VAL A 59 0.18 -11.84 -0.50
N PHE A 60 0.93 -11.57 0.56
CA PHE A 60 2.10 -10.69 0.55
C PHE A 60 3.35 -11.44 1.06
N PRO A 61 3.88 -12.42 0.31
CA PRO A 61 4.95 -13.29 0.78
C PRO A 61 6.30 -12.56 0.95
N ARG A 62 6.57 -11.52 0.15
CA ARG A 62 7.85 -10.78 0.22
C ARG A 62 7.69 -9.34 -0.28
N LYS A 63 8.65 -8.49 0.07
CA LYS A 63 8.80 -7.16 -0.52
C LYS A 63 8.79 -7.22 -2.06
N LYS A 64 7.92 -6.42 -2.68
CA LYS A 64 7.66 -6.34 -4.13
C LYS A 64 7.17 -7.64 -4.79
N LEU A 65 6.65 -8.58 -3.99
CA LEU A 65 5.99 -9.78 -4.48
C LEU A 65 4.66 -9.94 -3.75
N TYR A 66 3.56 -9.69 -4.45
CA TYR A 66 2.23 -9.82 -3.89
C TYR A 66 1.17 -10.09 -4.97
N ALA A 67 0.07 -10.70 -4.54
CA ALA A 67 -1.13 -10.86 -5.34
C ALA A 67 -2.34 -10.41 -4.53
N ILE A 68 -3.23 -9.64 -5.16
CA ILE A 68 -4.48 -9.15 -4.54
C ILE A 68 -5.66 -9.40 -5.46
N ILE A 69 -6.82 -9.59 -4.87
CA ILE A 69 -8.12 -9.67 -5.53
C ILE A 69 -8.94 -8.49 -5.00
N ASP A 70 -9.31 -7.59 -5.91
CA ASP A 70 -10.16 -6.44 -5.59
C ASP A 70 -11.63 -6.88 -5.46
N ASN A 71 -12.50 -6.01 -4.93
CA ASN A 71 -13.94 -6.31 -4.79
C ASN A 71 -14.67 -6.58 -6.12
N ASN A 72 -14.08 -6.20 -7.25
CA ASN A 72 -14.58 -6.50 -8.59
C ASN A 72 -14.03 -7.84 -9.15
N ASP A 73 -13.52 -8.73 -8.29
CA ASP A 73 -12.85 -10.00 -8.62
C ASP A 73 -11.67 -9.86 -9.61
N LYS A 74 -11.12 -8.65 -9.71
CA LYS A 74 -9.93 -8.36 -10.52
C LYS A 74 -8.68 -8.83 -9.78
N VAL A 75 -7.94 -9.74 -10.39
CA VAL A 75 -6.65 -10.22 -9.89
C VAL A 75 -5.54 -9.25 -10.31
N ILE A 76 -4.74 -8.80 -9.34
CA ILE A 76 -3.57 -7.95 -9.57
C ILE A 76 -2.36 -8.64 -8.95
N ILE A 77 -1.40 -9.00 -9.78
CA ILE A 77 -0.15 -9.65 -9.36
C ILE A 77 0.99 -8.67 -9.62
N LYS A 78 1.78 -8.39 -8.59
CA LYS A 78 3.05 -7.65 -8.72
C LYS A 78 4.18 -8.55 -8.26
N ALA A 79 5.13 -8.79 -9.17
CA ALA A 79 6.33 -9.54 -8.90
C ALA A 79 7.53 -8.81 -9.52
N ALA A 80 8.36 -8.19 -8.68
CA ALA A 80 9.59 -7.57 -9.17
C ALA A 80 10.56 -8.66 -9.64
N GLY A 81 11.01 -8.54 -10.90
CA GLY A 81 11.92 -9.50 -11.54
C GLY A 81 11.23 -10.65 -12.27
N ALA A 82 9.89 -10.73 -12.24
CA ALA A 82 9.15 -11.64 -13.11
C ALA A 82 8.94 -10.99 -14.48
N ASN A 83 9.27 -11.71 -15.55
CA ASN A 83 8.97 -11.29 -16.91
C ASN A 83 7.46 -11.46 -17.15
N SER A 84 6.81 -10.45 -17.70
CA SER A 84 5.35 -10.44 -17.94
C SER A 84 4.89 -11.39 -19.07
N ASN A 85 5.78 -12.24 -19.57
CA ASN A 85 5.55 -13.21 -20.66
C ASN A 85 5.83 -14.63 -20.15
N LEU A 86 4.95 -15.15 -19.31
CA LEU A 86 4.82 -16.58 -19.03
C LEU A 86 3.39 -16.99 -19.36
#